data_AF-A0A8T6F709-F1
#
_entry.id   AF-A0A8T6F709-F1
#
_cell.length_a   1.000
_cell.length_b   1.000
_cell.length_c   1.000
_cell.angle_alpha   90.00
_cell.angle_beta   90.00
_cell.angle_gamma   90.00
#
_symmetry.space_group_name_H-M   'P 1'
#
loop_
_entity.id
_entity.type
_entity.pdbx_description
1 polymer ?
#
loop_
_entity_poly.entity_id
_entity_poly.type
_entity_poly.pdbx_seq_one_letter_code
_entity_poly.pdbx_strand_id
1 'polypeptide(L)'
;MRRHEVEDSHAEWLEDIEYRQEFGSETAKLEVAAALADAREAAGMTQSALAERARVSQAYIAKLERGDANPTIGHIGRLLACMGLKPSVSVAPMVAAASSESVDAGSRGDYKFKAVYSDGPLADVAGSSVEQASPAV
;
A
#
# COMPACT_ATOMS: atom_id res chain seq x y z
N MET A 1 28.00 25.15 -3.87
CA MET A 1 26.95 25.09 -2.83
C MET A 1 27.12 23.78 -2.08
N ARG A 2 27.18 23.79 -0.74
CA ARG A 2 27.43 22.59 0.07
C ARG A 2 26.13 21.83 0.29
N ARG A 3 26.18 20.51 0.16
CA ARG A 3 25.06 19.55 0.25
C ARG A 3 24.39 19.48 1.64
N HIS A 4 24.92 20.18 2.64
CA HIS A 4 24.54 20.07 4.06
C HIS A 4 23.42 21.04 4.50
N GLU A 5 22.97 21.95 3.64
CA GLU A 5 21.90 22.93 3.97
C GLU A 5 20.48 22.40 3.75
N VAL A 6 20.31 21.24 3.11
CA VAL A 6 18.97 20.73 2.72
C VAL A 6 18.37 19.83 3.80
N GLU A 7 19.20 19.14 4.59
CA GLU A 7 18.74 18.18 5.62
C GLU A 7 18.24 18.89 6.89
N ASP A 8 18.94 19.94 7.35
CA ASP A 8 18.52 20.75 8.52
C ASP A 8 17.17 21.46 8.25
N SER A 9 16.89 21.83 7.00
CA SER A 9 15.63 22.48 6.62
C SER A 9 14.43 21.53 6.59
N HIS A 10 14.62 20.24 6.31
CA HIS A 10 13.49 19.31 6.20
C HIS A 10 12.84 19.01 7.56
N ALA A 11 13.65 18.83 8.60
CA ALA A 11 13.15 18.59 9.96
C ALA A 11 12.37 19.81 10.50
N GLU A 12 12.90 21.02 10.24
CA GLU A 12 12.25 22.28 10.59
C GLU A 12 10.95 22.49 9.80
N TRP A 13 10.93 22.20 8.49
CA TRP A 13 9.72 22.34 7.67
C TRP A 13 8.64 21.31 8.01
N LEU A 14 9.01 20.14 8.51
CA LEU A 14 8.05 19.18 9.03
C LEU A 14 7.30 19.72 10.25
N GLU A 15 7.70 20.80 10.91
CA GLU A 15 6.91 21.45 11.97
C GLU A 15 5.64 22.12 11.42
N ASP A 16 5.69 22.59 10.16
CA ASP A 16 4.56 23.20 9.47
C ASP A 16 3.53 22.12 9.02
N ILE A 17 2.26 22.34 9.36
CA ILE A 17 1.20 21.36 9.12
C ILE A 17 0.85 21.22 7.63
N GLU A 18 0.94 22.30 6.86
CA GLU A 18 0.63 22.31 5.43
C GLU A 18 1.72 21.56 4.67
N TYR A 19 2.99 21.87 4.96
CA TYR A 19 4.13 21.14 4.41
C TYR A 19 4.09 19.65 4.78
N ARG A 20 3.82 19.32 6.05
CA ARG A 20 3.74 17.93 6.51
C ARG A 20 2.63 17.15 5.79
N GLN A 21 1.48 17.77 5.55
CA GLN A 21 0.37 17.14 4.82
C GLN A 21 0.73 16.89 3.36
N GLU A 22 1.32 17.88 2.68
CA GLU A 22 1.73 17.74 1.28
C GLU A 22 2.83 16.68 1.15
N PHE A 23 3.87 16.76 1.98
CA PHE A 23 4.96 15.80 1.99
C PHE A 23 4.46 14.37 2.27
N GLY A 24 3.56 14.20 3.24
CA GLY A 24 2.95 12.91 3.54
C GLY A 24 2.12 12.36 2.38
N SER A 25 1.34 13.21 1.70
CA SER A 25 0.56 12.86 0.51
C SER A 25 1.46 12.42 -0.64
N GLU A 26 2.50 13.19 -0.96
CA GLU A 26 3.43 12.87 -2.06
C GLU A 26 4.24 11.61 -1.77
N THR A 27 4.72 11.45 -0.53
CA THR A 27 5.43 10.25 -0.10
C THR A 27 4.55 9.00 -0.26
N ALA A 28 3.30 9.06 0.21
CA ALA A 28 2.36 7.95 0.07
C ALA A 28 2.08 7.58 -1.40
N LYS A 29 1.96 8.58 -2.29
CA LYS A 29 1.77 8.33 -3.74
C LYS A 29 2.98 7.60 -4.34
N LEU A 30 4.20 8.02 -3.98
CA LEU A 30 5.43 7.40 -4.46
C LEU A 30 5.61 5.98 -3.93
N GLU A 31 5.33 5.74 -2.64
CA GLU A 31 5.38 4.40 -2.04
C GLU A 31 4.41 3.44 -2.70
N VAL A 32 3.16 3.87 -2.94
CA VAL A 32 2.16 3.08 -3.65
C VAL A 32 2.59 2.81 -5.09
N ALA A 33 3.13 3.83 -5.78
CA ALA A 33 3.61 3.70 -7.15
C ALA A 33 4.73 2.65 -7.26
N ALA A 34 5.72 2.73 -6.37
CA ALA A 34 6.83 1.79 -6.29
C ALA A 34 6.33 0.37 -5.98
N ALA A 35 5.47 0.21 -4.96
CA ALA A 35 4.93 -1.10 -4.59
C ALA A 35 4.13 -1.75 -5.73
N LEU A 36 3.39 -0.97 -6.53
CA LEU A 36 2.67 -1.49 -7.68
C LEU A 36 3.60 -1.91 -8.82
N ALA A 37 4.64 -1.11 -9.10
CA ALA A 37 5.65 -1.44 -10.11
C ALA A 37 6.40 -2.72 -9.73
N ASP A 38 6.84 -2.84 -8.47
CA ASP A 38 7.52 -4.03 -7.94
C ASP A 38 6.62 -5.27 -8.03
N ALA A 39 5.35 -5.14 -7.64
CA ALA A 39 4.37 -6.22 -7.76
C ALA A 39 4.17 -6.67 -9.21
N ARG A 40 4.11 -5.73 -10.15
CA ARG A 40 3.99 -6.01 -11.58
C ARG A 40 5.21 -6.76 -12.11
N GLU A 41 6.41 -6.32 -11.73
CA GLU A 41 7.67 -6.93 -12.16
C GLU A 41 7.85 -8.32 -11.57
N ALA A 42 7.54 -8.52 -10.29
CA ALA A 42 7.53 -9.83 -9.65
C ALA A 42 6.53 -10.80 -10.30
N ALA A 43 5.41 -10.29 -10.83
CA ALA A 43 4.45 -11.06 -11.62
C ALA A 43 4.89 -11.31 -13.08
N GLY A 44 6.05 -10.80 -13.51
CA GLY A 44 6.55 -10.95 -14.88
C GLY A 44 5.72 -10.21 -15.93
N MET A 45 4.97 -9.18 -15.53
CA MET A 45 4.06 -8.46 -16.43
C MET A 45 4.70 -7.18 -16.97
N THR A 46 4.45 -6.86 -18.23
CA THR A 46 4.70 -5.50 -18.75
C THR A 46 3.60 -4.54 -18.29
N GLN A 47 3.84 -3.22 -18.39
CA GLN A 47 2.80 -2.23 -18.13
C GLN A 47 1.57 -2.40 -19.04
N SER A 48 1.78 -2.80 -20.30
CA SER A 48 0.68 -3.08 -21.24
C SER A 48 -0.13 -4.32 -20.83
N ALA A 49 0.53 -5.38 -20.37
CA ALA A 49 -0.15 -6.59 -19.92
C ALA A 49 -1.02 -6.35 -18.68
N LEU A 50 -0.51 -5.58 -17.71
CA LEU A 50 -1.32 -5.17 -16.55
C LEU A 50 -2.49 -4.28 -16.98
N ALA A 51 -2.24 -3.31 -17.86
CA ALA A 51 -3.28 -2.42 -18.36
C ALA A 51 -4.43 -3.17 -19.04
N GLU A 52 -4.10 -4.12 -19.92
CA GLU A 52 -5.09 -4.96 -20.61
C GLU A 52 -5.90 -5.79 -19.61
N ARG A 53 -5.23 -6.46 -18.67
CA ARG A 53 -5.90 -7.29 -17.66
C ARG A 53 -6.80 -6.48 -16.73
N ALA A 54 -6.38 -5.28 -16.36
CA ALA A 54 -7.12 -4.36 -15.50
C ALA A 54 -8.16 -3.51 -16.26
N ARG A 55 -8.20 -3.58 -17.60
CA ARG A 55 -9.07 -2.77 -18.46
C ARG A 55 -8.87 -1.26 -18.26
N VAL A 56 -7.61 -0.83 -18.19
CA VAL A 56 -7.20 0.58 -18.14
C VAL A 56 -6.18 0.85 -19.26
N SER A 57 -5.80 2.11 -19.46
CA SER A 57 -4.78 2.44 -20.46
C SER A 57 -3.37 2.16 -19.95
N GLN A 58 -2.45 1.76 -20.83
CA GLN A 58 -1.03 1.63 -20.48
C GLN A 58 -0.42 2.97 -20.05
N ALA A 59 -0.87 4.09 -20.63
CA ALA A 59 -0.51 5.43 -20.17
C ALA A 59 -0.95 5.71 -18.73
N TYR A 60 -2.10 5.19 -18.29
CA TYR A 60 -2.53 5.30 -16.91
C TYR A 60 -1.64 4.50 -15.96
N ILE A 61 -1.28 3.26 -16.32
CA ILE A 61 -0.31 2.46 -15.55
C ILE A 61 1.04 3.19 -15.46
N ALA A 62 1.56 3.72 -16.56
CA ALA A 62 2.82 4.47 -16.57
C ALA A 62 2.76 5.77 -15.75
N LYS A 63 1.60 6.46 -15.72
CA LYS A 63 1.38 7.63 -14.86
C LYS A 63 1.35 7.23 -13.38
N LEU A 64 0.71 6.11 -13.08
CA LEU A 64 0.60 5.58 -11.74
C LEU A 64 1.94 5.12 -11.17
N GLU A 65 2.72 4.34 -11.93
CA GLU A 65 4.05 3.86 -11.50
C GLU A 65 5.09 4.98 -11.36
N ARG A 66 4.83 6.18 -11.88
CA ARG A 66 5.68 7.38 -11.68
C ARG A 66 5.25 8.24 -10.48
N GLY A 67 4.15 7.92 -9.82
CA GLY A 67 3.58 8.74 -8.73
C GLY A 67 2.76 9.94 -9.20
N ASP A 68 2.62 10.16 -10.51
CA ASP A 68 1.89 11.31 -11.07
C ASP A 68 0.35 11.16 -10.98
N ALA A 69 -0.15 9.99 -10.59
CA ALA A 69 -1.58 9.69 -10.47
C ALA A 69 -2.05 9.68 -9.01
N ASN A 70 -3.34 10.00 -8.79
CA ASN A 70 -4.00 9.88 -7.49
C ASN A 70 -5.16 8.85 -7.58
N PRO A 71 -4.86 7.54 -7.63
CA PRO A 71 -5.91 6.51 -7.64
C PRO A 71 -6.61 6.44 -6.28
N THR A 72 -7.86 5.97 -6.27
CA THR A 72 -8.49 5.57 -5.01
C THR A 72 -7.86 4.26 -4.50
N ILE A 73 -7.92 4.03 -3.18
CA ILE A 73 -7.47 2.78 -2.56
C ILE A 73 -8.17 1.56 -3.20
N GLY A 74 -9.47 1.68 -3.50
CA GLY A 74 -10.21 0.64 -4.21
C GLY A 74 -9.69 0.37 -5.63
N HIS A 75 -9.18 1.38 -6.33
CA HIS A 75 -8.57 1.17 -7.64
C HIS A 75 -7.23 0.42 -7.53
N ILE A 76 -6.39 0.80 -6.56
CA ILE A 76 -5.13 0.08 -6.27
C ILE A 76 -5.42 -1.39 -5.97
N GLY A 77 -6.41 -1.67 -5.13
CA GLY A 77 -6.84 -3.04 -4.81
C GLY A 77 -7.27 -3.83 -6.05
N ARG A 78 -8.00 -3.22 -6.99
CA ARG A 78 -8.36 -3.88 -8.26
C ARG A 78 -7.16 -4.19 -9.14
N LEU A 79 -6.17 -3.30 -9.20
CA LEU A 79 -4.93 -3.54 -9.97
C LEU A 79 -4.13 -4.68 -9.37
N LEU A 80 -3.93 -4.68 -8.04
CA LEU A 80 -3.24 -5.76 -7.33
C LEU A 80 -3.95 -7.11 -7.47
N ALA A 81 -5.29 -7.11 -7.43
CA ALA A 81 -6.08 -8.33 -7.63
C ALA A 81 -5.88 -8.96 -9.03
N CYS A 82 -5.57 -8.16 -10.05
CA CYS A 82 -5.22 -8.68 -11.38
C CYS A 82 -3.95 -9.57 -11.32
N MET A 83 -3.08 -9.35 -10.33
CA MET A 83 -1.86 -10.10 -10.09
C MET A 83 -2.00 -11.14 -8.96
N GLY A 84 -3.21 -11.35 -8.43
CA GLY A 84 -3.44 -12.25 -7.29
C GLY A 84 -2.96 -11.70 -5.94
N LEU A 85 -2.78 -10.38 -5.84
CA LEU A 85 -2.25 -9.71 -4.66
C LEU A 85 -3.30 -8.84 -3.97
N LYS A 86 -3.04 -8.49 -2.71
CA LYS A 86 -3.83 -7.51 -1.94
C LYS A 86 -2.89 -6.53 -1.23
N PRO A 87 -3.31 -5.26 -1.04
CA PRO A 87 -2.50 -4.32 -0.28
C PRO A 87 -2.40 -4.73 1.19
N SER A 88 -1.28 -4.40 1.83
CA SER A 88 -1.06 -4.47 3.26
C SER A 88 -0.62 -3.08 3.73
N VAL A 89 -1.19 -2.57 4.82
CA VAL A 89 -0.93 -1.20 5.29
C VAL A 89 -0.28 -1.27 6.66
N SER A 90 0.83 -0.56 6.81
CA SER A 90 1.52 -0.30 8.08
C SER A 90 1.79 1.19 8.20
N VAL A 91 1.99 1.68 9.42
CA VAL A 91 2.30 3.09 9.69
C VAL A 91 3.68 3.20 10.31
N ALA A 92 4.38 4.29 9.99
CA ALA A 92 5.69 4.63 10.53
C ALA A 92 5.74 6.11 10.92
N PRO A 93 6.59 6.52 11.87
CA PRO A 93 6.78 7.92 12.21
C PRO A 93 7.47 8.67 11.05
N MET A 94 7.00 9.89 10.73
CA MET A 94 7.57 10.73 9.66
C MET A 94 8.93 11.34 10.02
N VAL A 95 9.22 11.48 11.32
CA VAL A 95 10.53 11.88 11.84
C VAL A 95 11.03 10.70 12.66
N ALA A 96 12.24 10.24 12.38
CA ALA A 96 12.89 9.27 13.26
C ALA A 96 12.91 9.89 14.67
N ALA A 97 12.32 9.21 15.65
CA ALA A 97 12.43 9.65 17.03
C ALA A 97 13.92 9.85 17.30
N ALA A 98 14.33 11.10 17.54
CA ALA A 98 15.70 11.42 17.89
C ALA A 98 16.09 10.43 18.98
N SER A 99 17.12 9.62 18.71
CA SER A 99 17.53 8.53 19.58
C SER A 99 18.01 9.10 20.91
N SER A 100 17.09 9.40 21.81
CA SER A 100 17.37 9.69 23.20
C SER A 100 17.18 8.40 23.98
N GLU A 101 18.34 7.79 24.23
CA GLU A 101 18.66 6.93 25.38
C GLU A 101 18.30 5.44 25.29
N SER A 102 19.37 4.65 25.25
CA SER A 102 19.43 3.28 25.74
C SER A 102 18.97 3.24 27.19
N VAL A 103 17.80 2.66 27.45
CA VAL A 103 17.48 2.10 28.75
C VAL A 103 17.65 0.59 28.63
N ASP A 104 18.82 0.09 29.05
CA ASP A 104 19.03 -1.34 29.22
C ASP A 104 18.29 -1.84 30.46
N ALA A 105 17.67 -3.02 30.28
CA ALA A 105 17.21 -3.98 31.28
C ALA A 105 16.29 -3.54 32.44
N GLY A 106 14.99 -3.89 32.35
CA GLY A 106 14.15 -3.99 33.56
C GLY A 106 12.64 -4.16 33.41
N SER A 107 12.17 -5.28 32.86
CA SER A 107 10.89 -5.96 33.20
C SER A 107 9.59 -5.13 33.37
N ARG A 108 8.67 -5.27 32.38
CA ARG A 108 7.17 -5.28 32.42
C ARG A 108 6.64 -4.42 31.25
N GLY A 109 5.75 -4.84 30.37
CA GLY A 109 4.96 -6.05 30.17
C GLY A 109 4.09 -5.83 28.91
N ASP A 110 3.65 -6.92 28.29
CA ASP A 110 2.47 -6.96 27.40
C ASP A 110 2.41 -6.01 26.18
N TYR A 111 3.09 -6.39 25.08
CA TYR A 111 2.56 -6.11 23.74
C TYR A 111 2.42 -7.41 22.95
N LYS A 112 1.25 -8.05 23.08
CA LYS A 112 0.81 -9.13 22.20
C LYS A 112 0.19 -8.54 20.94
N PHE A 113 0.89 -8.58 19.80
CA PHE A 113 0.22 -8.51 18.50
C PHE A 113 0.08 -9.92 17.93
N LYS A 114 -1.17 -10.33 17.76
CA LYS A 114 -1.60 -11.64 17.30
C LYS A 114 -1.27 -11.76 15.81
N ALA A 115 -0.41 -12.72 15.47
CA ALA A 115 -0.27 -13.18 14.10
C ALA A 115 -1.65 -13.55 13.54
N VAL A 116 -2.04 -12.92 12.44
CA VAL A 116 -3.13 -13.41 11.58
C VAL A 116 -2.57 -13.52 10.17
N TYR A 117 -1.76 -14.55 9.95
CA TYR A 117 -1.80 -15.32 8.73
C TYR A 117 -2.59 -16.58 9.05
N SER A 118 -3.79 -16.70 8.48
CA SER A 118 -4.42 -18.00 8.27
C SER A 118 -4.30 -18.30 6.78
N ASP A 119 -3.21 -18.95 6.39
CA ASP A 119 -3.19 -19.72 5.15
C ASP A 119 -3.82 -21.09 5.43
N GLY A 120 -4.80 -21.45 4.60
CA GLY A 120 -5.44 -22.76 4.52
C GLY A 120 -6.60 -22.70 3.51
N PRO A 121 -6.80 -23.74 2.68
CA PRO A 121 -6.52 -23.65 1.24
C PRO A 121 -7.75 -23.37 0.37
N LEU A 122 -7.49 -22.91 -0.87
CA LEU A 122 -8.45 -22.98 -1.99
C LEU A 122 -8.98 -24.41 -2.15
N ALA A 123 -10.31 -24.60 -2.12
CA ALA A 123 -10.99 -25.75 -2.70
C ALA A 123 -12.43 -25.38 -3.12
N ASP A 124 -12.68 -25.53 -4.43
CA ASP A 124 -13.92 -26.00 -5.07
C ASP A 124 -15.24 -25.22 -4.89
N VAL A 125 -15.47 -24.26 -5.79
CA VAL A 125 -16.85 -23.92 -6.21
C VAL A 125 -17.28 -24.91 -7.28
N ALA A 126 -17.84 -26.04 -6.85
CA ALA A 126 -18.55 -26.98 -7.69
C ALA A 126 -19.95 -27.23 -7.13
N GLY A 127 -20.98 -26.89 -7.93
CA GLY A 127 -22.26 -27.60 -7.97
C GLY A 127 -23.29 -27.35 -6.86
N SER A 128 -24.37 -26.63 -7.20
CA SER A 128 -25.80 -26.99 -6.97
C SER A 128 -26.61 -25.69 -6.99
N SER A 129 -27.29 -25.36 -8.09
CA SER A 129 -28.65 -25.83 -8.44
C SER A 129 -29.73 -25.31 -7.48
N VAL A 130 -30.41 -24.25 -7.97
CA VAL A 130 -31.86 -24.04 -8.03
C VAL A 130 -32.71 -24.80 -7.01
N GLU A 131 -33.43 -24.05 -6.16
CA GLU A 131 -34.81 -24.40 -5.85
C GLU A 131 -35.65 -23.15 -5.60
N GLN A 132 -36.70 -23.01 -6.41
CA GLN A 132 -37.75 -22.00 -6.26
C GLN A 132 -38.73 -22.46 -5.19
N ALA A 133 -39.21 -21.54 -4.36
CA ALA A 133 -40.54 -21.67 -3.74
C ALA A 133 -41.13 -20.28 -3.43
N SER A 134 -42.15 -19.93 -4.19
CA SER A 134 -43.26 -19.04 -3.80
C SER A 134 -44.50 -19.96 -3.65
N PRO A 135 -45.66 -19.57 -3.09
CA PRO A 135 -46.01 -18.53 -2.12
C PRO A 135 -46.95 -19.05 -0.98
N ALA A 136 -47.44 -18.14 -0.12
CA ALA A 136 -48.72 -18.08 0.63
C ALA A 136 -48.45 -17.48 2.03
N VAL A 137 -49.13 -16.43 2.50
CA VAL A 137 -50.56 -16.10 2.50
C VAL A 137 -50.78 -14.61 2.25
#